data_AF-A0A5S3PGS5-F1
#
_entry.id   AF-A0A5S3PGS5-F1
#
_cell.length_a   1.000
_cell.length_b   1.000
_cell.length_c   1.000
_cell.angle_alpha   90.00
_cell.angle_beta   90.00
_cell.angle_gamma   90.00
#
_symmetry.space_group_name_H-M   'P 1'
#
loop_
_entity.id
_entity.type
_entity.pdbx_description
1 polymer ?
#
loop_
_entity_poly.entity_id
_entity_poly.type
_entity_poly.pdbx_seq_one_letter_code
_entity_poly.pdbx_strand_id
1 'polypeptide(L)'
;MQYLILVLSFLFSLGAYAQQSSFKSWQKEAKKDIRMLPEYGNTEKTKSEIAADTRFVNSILENGKSNSEGAHEMIHIGFDYLYKGDLKTAMYRFNQAYLLNPKNSGIYWGYGSVYMALGAYDEARNEYTHGLKLDPESAPILTDYATTYLGEYYDNVRSNYKSAQRSLKMAKEKLLASYAIDSEYIHTTYKLSIAYLNSQDCANAKKYLKATRALGGQPITKEYLSDFNLQCGDCSDVKTGSFQIESRQNGVTKIVRSQGYQIEENEALGYKLKLKVDWLDECTYTLTPVANLANPAQKDIPKMVLTCQILEVNEGHYIQVSSSDDNDRPLTSQIEIVQ
;
A
#
# COMPACT_ATOMS: atom_id res chain seq x y z
N MET A 1 -4.20 -52.69 -6.70
CA MET A 1 -3.11 -52.44 -5.73
C MET A 1 -2.82 -50.95 -5.78
N GLN A 2 -3.45 -50.02 -5.06
CA GLN A 2 -4.07 -49.99 -3.73
C GLN A 2 -3.07 -50.25 -2.59
N TYR A 3 -2.32 -49.21 -2.24
CA TYR A 3 -1.63 -48.94 -0.97
C TYR A 3 -1.29 -47.43 -1.00
N LEU A 4 -1.42 -46.59 0.02
CA LEU A 4 -1.94 -46.68 1.37
C LEU A 4 -2.08 -45.22 1.83
N ILE A 5 -3.18 -44.92 2.52
CA ILE A 5 -3.50 -43.65 3.16
C ILE A 5 -2.46 -43.33 4.24
N LEU A 6 -1.94 -42.09 4.28
CA LEU A 6 -1.31 -41.51 5.46
C LEU A 6 -1.93 -40.14 5.71
N VAL A 7 -2.98 -40.18 6.53
CA VAL A 7 -3.53 -39.04 7.27
C VAL A 7 -2.47 -38.62 8.28
N LEU A 8 -1.97 -37.39 8.15
CA LEU A 8 -1.27 -36.68 9.22
C LEU A 8 -1.93 -35.32 9.39
N SER A 9 -3.03 -35.37 10.13
CA SER A 9 -3.59 -34.27 10.89
C SER A 9 -2.52 -33.66 11.80
N PHE A 10 -1.99 -32.52 11.42
CA PHE A 10 -1.27 -31.62 12.33
C PHE A 10 -2.08 -30.34 12.52
N LEU A 11 -2.81 -30.35 13.63
CA LEU A 11 -3.08 -29.24 14.54
C LEU A 11 -3.04 -27.82 13.92
N PHE A 12 -4.25 -27.26 13.84
CA PHE A 12 -4.55 -25.84 13.98
C PHE A 12 -3.49 -25.10 14.82
N SER A 13 -2.56 -24.43 14.15
CA SER A 13 -1.99 -23.21 14.68
C SER A 13 -2.99 -22.10 14.36
N LEU A 14 -3.85 -21.81 15.34
CA LEU A 14 -4.57 -20.53 15.42
C LEU A 14 -3.51 -19.43 15.63
N GLY A 15 -2.78 -19.10 14.56
CA GLY A 15 -2.24 -17.77 14.40
C GLY A 15 -3.45 -16.86 14.25
N ALA A 16 -3.63 -15.95 15.20
CA ALA A 16 -4.66 -14.94 15.19
C ALA A 16 -4.50 -14.05 13.95
N TYR A 17 -5.01 -14.51 12.82
CA TYR A 17 -5.49 -13.62 11.78
C TYR A 17 -6.62 -12.84 12.44
N ALA A 18 -6.37 -11.56 12.72
CA ALA A 18 -7.45 -10.61 12.96
C ALA A 18 -8.43 -10.80 11.80
N GLN A 19 -9.55 -11.48 12.08
CA GLN A 19 -10.53 -11.80 11.07
C GLN A 19 -11.15 -10.47 10.66
N GLN A 20 -10.65 -9.90 9.56
CA GLN A 20 -11.26 -8.73 8.95
C GLN A 20 -12.74 -9.04 8.77
N SER A 21 -13.58 -8.35 9.53
CA SER A 21 -15.00 -8.68 9.58
C SER A 21 -15.58 -8.41 8.21
N SER A 22 -16.06 -9.45 7.52
CA SER A 22 -16.81 -9.24 6.29
C SER A 22 -17.95 -8.25 6.54
N PHE A 23 -18.29 -7.41 5.57
CA PHE A 23 -19.42 -6.50 5.71
C PHE A 23 -20.73 -7.21 6.11
N LYS A 24 -20.94 -8.45 5.65
CA LYS A 24 -22.08 -9.28 6.06
C LYS A 24 -22.09 -9.60 7.56
N SER A 25 -20.94 -9.88 8.16
CA SER A 25 -20.86 -10.11 9.61
C SER A 25 -21.05 -8.81 10.38
N TRP A 26 -20.51 -7.69 9.87
CA TRP A 26 -20.74 -6.35 10.41
C TRP A 26 -22.25 -6.05 10.49
N GLN A 27 -22.98 -6.24 9.39
CA GLN A 27 -24.43 -6.03 9.36
C GLN A 27 -25.19 -6.90 10.38
N LYS A 28 -24.76 -8.16 10.58
CA LYS A 28 -25.39 -9.05 11.55
C LYS A 28 -25.17 -8.57 12.99
N GLU A 29 -24.00 -8.04 13.29
CA GLU A 29 -23.66 -7.55 14.61
C GLU A 29 -24.28 -6.19 14.90
N ALA A 30 -24.28 -5.29 13.93
CA ALA A 30 -24.86 -3.95 14.03
C ALA A 30 -26.38 -3.97 14.33
N LYS A 31 -27.08 -5.07 14.02
CA LYS A 31 -28.48 -5.29 14.47
C LYS A 31 -28.65 -5.37 15.99
N LYS A 32 -27.57 -5.66 16.71
CA LYS A 32 -27.55 -5.79 18.18
C LYS A 32 -26.87 -4.60 18.86
N ASP A 33 -26.13 -3.80 18.09
CA ASP A 33 -25.37 -2.66 18.59
C ASP A 33 -25.46 -1.50 17.60
N ILE A 34 -26.37 -0.57 17.86
CA ILE A 34 -26.61 0.59 17.00
C ILE A 34 -25.39 1.49 16.89
N ARG A 35 -24.43 1.42 17.83
CA ARG A 35 -23.20 2.20 17.78
C ARG A 35 -22.29 1.77 16.63
N MET A 36 -22.51 0.59 16.05
CA MET A 36 -21.82 0.14 14.83
C MET A 36 -22.44 0.70 13.55
N LEU A 37 -23.47 1.54 13.64
CA LEU A 37 -24.08 2.19 12.49
C LEU A 37 -23.74 3.70 12.51
N PRO A 38 -23.48 4.31 11.34
CA PRO A 38 -23.43 5.77 11.22
C PRO A 38 -24.65 6.41 11.87
N GLU A 39 -24.43 7.51 12.59
CA GLU A 39 -25.51 8.26 13.25
C GLU A 39 -26.38 7.39 14.18
N TYR A 40 -25.79 6.34 14.77
CA TYR A 40 -26.50 5.34 15.56
C TYR A 40 -27.67 4.67 14.81
N GLY A 41 -27.56 4.56 13.49
CA GLY A 41 -28.57 3.96 12.62
C GLY A 41 -29.82 4.80 12.44
N ASN A 42 -29.82 6.07 12.87
CA ASN A 42 -31.00 6.94 12.87
C ASN A 42 -32.22 6.32 13.58
N THR A 43 -31.97 5.46 14.58
CA THR A 43 -33.02 4.82 15.39
C THR A 43 -33.32 5.58 16.67
N GLU A 44 -34.53 5.41 17.20
CA GLU A 44 -34.89 5.96 18.51
C GLU A 44 -34.02 5.32 19.61
N LYS A 45 -33.32 6.15 20.37
CA LYS A 45 -32.45 5.72 21.47
C LYS A 45 -33.27 5.49 22.74
N THR A 46 -32.88 4.48 23.51
CA THR A 46 -33.40 4.25 24.84
C THR A 46 -33.02 5.38 25.81
N LYS A 47 -33.77 5.52 26.91
CA LYS A 47 -33.45 6.50 27.97
C LYS A 47 -32.04 6.32 28.53
N SER A 48 -31.55 5.07 28.61
CA SER A 48 -30.20 4.76 29.09
C SER A 48 -29.12 5.28 28.12
N GLU A 49 -29.33 5.09 26.81
CA GLU A 49 -28.42 5.57 25.77
C GLU A 49 -28.39 7.09 25.71
N ILE A 50 -29.56 7.75 25.76
CA ILE A 50 -29.64 9.22 25.84
C ILE A 50 -28.88 9.74 27.06
N ALA A 51 -29.07 9.11 28.23
CA ALA A 51 -28.35 9.50 29.44
C ALA A 51 -26.83 9.27 29.31
N ALA A 52 -26.39 8.25 28.59
CA ALA A 52 -24.98 8.01 28.31
C ALA A 52 -24.40 9.07 27.37
N ASP A 53 -25.13 9.44 26.32
CA ASP A 53 -24.75 10.48 25.37
C ASP A 53 -24.63 11.84 26.09
N THR A 54 -25.60 12.21 26.92
CA THR A 54 -25.55 13.45 27.73
C THR A 54 -24.34 13.45 28.65
N ARG A 55 -24.03 12.34 29.34
CA ARG A 55 -22.84 12.25 30.20
C ARG A 55 -21.56 12.42 29.41
N PHE A 56 -21.48 11.84 28.22
CA PHE A 56 -20.32 11.99 27.35
C PHE A 56 -20.14 13.43 26.88
N VAL A 57 -21.20 14.08 26.37
CA VAL A 57 -21.11 15.48 25.91
C VAL A 57 -20.72 16.40 27.06
N ASN A 58 -21.34 16.24 28.24
CA ASN A 58 -21.00 17.05 29.41
C ASN A 58 -19.54 16.88 29.84
N SER A 59 -18.99 15.66 29.79
CA SER A 59 -17.59 15.44 30.17
C SER A 59 -16.60 16.13 29.22
N ILE A 60 -16.94 16.27 27.93
CA ILE A 60 -16.13 17.06 26.99
C ILE A 60 -16.15 18.55 27.36
N LEU A 61 -17.34 19.08 27.67
CA LEU A 61 -17.54 20.49 28.02
C LEU A 61 -16.89 20.84 29.37
N GLU A 62 -17.00 19.97 30.37
CA GLU A 62 -16.39 20.14 31.70
C GLU A 62 -14.86 20.14 31.63
N ASN A 63 -14.27 19.45 30.65
CA ASN A 63 -12.84 19.47 30.36
C ASN A 63 -12.40 20.74 29.59
N GLY A 64 -13.29 21.72 29.41
CA GLY A 64 -12.99 23.01 28.78
C GLY A 64 -12.94 22.99 27.26
N LYS A 65 -13.29 21.87 26.62
CA LYS A 65 -13.32 21.76 25.15
C LYS A 65 -14.67 22.20 24.61
N SER A 66 -14.66 22.93 23.50
CA SER A 66 -15.87 23.15 22.71
C SER A 66 -16.34 21.85 22.05
N ASN A 67 -17.61 21.80 21.67
CA ASN A 67 -18.16 20.71 20.86
C ASN A 67 -17.36 20.49 19.56
N SER A 68 -16.83 21.55 18.95
CA SER A 68 -16.03 21.43 17.72
C SER A 68 -14.68 20.77 17.99
N GLU A 69 -13.99 21.17 19.04
CA GLU A 69 -12.70 20.57 19.43
C GLU A 69 -12.87 19.11 19.87
N GLY A 70 -13.90 18.83 20.67
CA GLY A 70 -14.22 17.46 21.06
C GLY A 70 -14.57 16.57 19.85
N ALA A 71 -15.33 17.08 18.89
CA ALA A 71 -15.63 16.35 17.66
C ALA A 71 -14.35 16.05 16.87
N HIS A 72 -13.46 17.03 16.72
CA HIS A 72 -12.18 16.86 16.03
C HIS A 72 -11.31 15.78 16.72
N GLU A 73 -11.22 15.81 18.05
CA GLU A 73 -10.49 14.80 18.82
C GLU A 73 -11.09 13.40 18.64
N MET A 74 -12.41 13.27 18.70
CA MET A 74 -13.08 11.98 18.49
C MET A 74 -12.86 11.45 17.07
N ILE A 75 -12.83 12.32 16.05
CA ILE A 75 -12.48 11.94 14.68
C ILE A 75 -11.03 11.42 14.63
N HIS A 76 -10.08 12.14 15.22
CA HIS A 76 -8.67 11.71 15.26
C HIS A 76 -8.52 10.33 15.92
N ILE A 77 -9.11 10.15 17.11
CA ILE A 77 -9.07 8.86 17.81
C ILE A 77 -9.77 7.77 16.97
N GLY A 78 -10.86 8.11 16.27
CA GLY A 78 -11.54 7.19 15.36
C GLY A 78 -10.61 6.68 14.26
N PHE A 79 -9.85 7.57 13.63
CA PHE A 79 -8.83 7.19 12.64
C PHE A 79 -7.70 6.35 13.26
N ASP A 80 -7.23 6.67 14.47
CA ASP A 80 -6.21 5.87 15.15
C ASP A 80 -6.65 4.41 15.36
N TYR A 81 -7.91 4.18 15.74
CA TYR A 81 -8.47 2.83 15.87
C TYR A 81 -8.70 2.17 14.51
N LEU A 82 -9.10 2.93 13.49
CA LEU A 82 -9.26 2.44 12.13
C LEU A 82 -7.92 1.92 11.57
N TYR A 83 -6.83 2.66 11.74
CA TYR A 83 -5.49 2.23 11.30
C TYR A 83 -4.96 1.01 12.07
N LYS A 84 -5.44 0.78 13.30
CA LYS A 84 -5.19 -0.44 14.08
C LYS A 84 -6.09 -1.61 13.70
N GLY A 85 -7.06 -1.40 12.81
CA GLY A 85 -8.04 -2.41 12.38
C GLY A 85 -9.22 -2.61 13.35
N ASP A 86 -9.34 -1.82 14.41
CA ASP A 86 -10.49 -1.87 15.33
C ASP A 86 -11.63 -1.00 14.79
N LEU A 87 -12.32 -1.56 13.78
CA LEU A 87 -13.39 -0.88 13.06
C LEU A 87 -14.59 -0.52 13.96
N LYS A 88 -14.86 -1.32 15.00
CA LYS A 88 -15.96 -1.06 15.94
C LYS A 88 -15.67 0.17 16.78
N THR A 89 -14.50 0.20 17.41
CA THR A 89 -14.13 1.35 18.23
C THR A 89 -13.99 2.61 17.37
N ALA A 90 -13.48 2.50 16.14
CA ALA A 90 -13.46 3.60 15.18
C ALA A 90 -14.87 4.17 14.95
N MET A 91 -15.84 3.31 14.58
CA MET A 91 -17.24 3.71 14.38
C MET A 91 -17.85 4.36 15.64
N TYR A 92 -17.54 3.85 16.84
CA TYR A 92 -18.01 4.43 18.10
C TYR A 92 -17.50 5.85 18.31
N ARG A 93 -16.23 6.10 17.98
CA ARG A 93 -15.60 7.42 18.10
C ARG A 93 -16.16 8.40 17.07
N PHE A 94 -16.39 7.97 15.83
CA PHE A 94 -17.05 8.81 14.83
C PHE A 94 -18.50 9.15 15.24
N ASN A 95 -19.23 8.21 15.84
CA ASN A 95 -20.55 8.45 16.41
C ASN A 95 -20.52 9.45 17.60
N GLN A 96 -19.50 9.39 18.43
CA GLN A 96 -19.28 10.38 19.47
C GLN A 96 -18.95 11.77 18.90
N ALA A 97 -18.19 11.84 17.81
CA ALA A 97 -17.97 13.10 17.09
C ALA A 97 -19.28 13.67 16.52
N TYR A 98 -20.16 12.81 16.00
CA TYR A 98 -21.51 13.18 15.53
C TYR A 98 -22.37 13.79 16.63
N LEU A 99 -22.35 13.24 17.85
CA LEU A 99 -23.07 13.83 19.00
C LEU A 99 -22.61 15.26 19.32
N LEU A 100 -21.32 15.54 19.12
CA LEU A 100 -20.72 16.83 19.45
C LEU A 100 -20.94 17.85 18.34
N ASN A 101 -20.64 17.50 17.08
CA ASN A 101 -20.79 18.39 15.93
C ASN A 101 -21.19 17.62 14.66
N PRO A 102 -22.49 17.43 14.39
CA PRO A 102 -22.96 16.66 13.25
C PRO A 102 -22.69 17.31 11.87
N LYS A 103 -22.21 18.56 11.85
CA LYS A 103 -21.86 19.29 10.61
C LYS A 103 -20.38 19.18 10.24
N ASN A 104 -19.59 18.40 10.98
CA ASN A 104 -18.19 18.17 10.64
C ASN A 104 -18.07 17.11 9.53
N SER A 105 -17.54 17.48 8.36
CA SER A 105 -17.37 16.58 7.20
C SER A 105 -16.47 15.37 7.52
N GLY A 106 -15.53 15.51 8.45
CA GLY A 106 -14.61 14.45 8.89
C GLY A 106 -15.30 13.25 9.54
N ILE A 107 -16.53 13.41 10.05
CA ILE A 107 -17.33 12.30 10.58
C ILE A 107 -17.69 11.33 9.45
N TYR A 108 -18.23 11.87 8.36
CA TYR A 108 -18.66 11.10 7.20
C TYR A 108 -17.45 10.56 6.41
N TRP A 109 -16.33 11.27 6.45
CA TRP A 109 -15.05 10.70 6.01
C TRP A 109 -14.71 9.44 6.83
N GLY A 110 -14.79 9.52 8.16
CA GLY A 110 -14.55 8.39 9.06
C GLY A 110 -15.50 7.21 8.82
N TYR A 111 -16.81 7.46 8.71
CA TYR A 111 -17.79 6.41 8.41
C TYR A 111 -17.52 5.73 7.06
N GLY A 112 -17.25 6.52 6.03
CA GLY A 112 -16.91 5.98 4.72
C GLY A 112 -15.63 5.13 4.76
N SER A 113 -14.62 5.54 5.52
CA SER A 113 -13.38 4.79 5.68
C SER A 113 -13.57 3.47 6.45
N VAL A 114 -14.49 3.40 7.41
CA VAL A 114 -14.88 2.12 8.05
C VAL A 114 -15.50 1.20 7.01
N TYR A 115 -16.43 1.69 6.19
CA TYR A 115 -17.04 0.87 5.14
C TYR A 115 -16.06 0.45 4.05
N MET A 116 -15.13 1.32 3.69
CA MET A 116 -14.03 0.98 2.77
C MET A 116 -13.19 -0.18 3.33
N ALA A 117 -12.85 -0.17 4.63
CA ALA A 117 -12.12 -1.26 5.27
C ALA A 117 -12.93 -2.57 5.34
N LEU A 118 -14.25 -2.50 5.24
CA LEU A 118 -15.15 -3.66 5.16
C LEU A 118 -15.37 -4.16 3.72
N GLY A 119 -14.81 -3.47 2.71
CA GLY A 119 -15.05 -3.74 1.29
C GLY A 119 -16.45 -3.31 0.80
N ALA A 120 -17.14 -2.47 1.57
CA ALA A 120 -18.50 -2.01 1.30
C ALA A 120 -18.46 -0.67 0.53
N TYR A 121 -18.13 -0.75 -0.77
CA TYR A 121 -17.85 0.45 -1.58
C TYR A 121 -19.06 1.37 -1.75
N ASP A 122 -20.27 0.82 -1.91
CA ASP A 122 -21.49 1.62 -2.06
C ASP A 122 -21.80 2.42 -0.79
N GLU A 123 -21.73 1.77 0.37
CA GLU A 123 -21.90 2.40 1.67
C GLU A 123 -20.82 3.45 1.91
N ALA A 124 -19.56 3.15 1.59
CA ALA A 124 -18.47 4.12 1.69
C ALA A 124 -18.74 5.39 0.85
N ARG A 125 -19.18 5.21 -0.41
CA ARG A 125 -19.53 6.32 -1.30
C ARG A 125 -20.73 7.12 -0.81
N ASN A 126 -21.72 6.49 -0.18
CA ASN A 126 -22.84 7.20 0.42
C ASN A 126 -22.33 8.16 1.51
N GLU A 127 -21.48 7.69 2.42
CA GLU A 127 -20.91 8.52 3.48
C GLU A 127 -20.02 9.62 2.90
N TYR A 128 -19.12 9.31 1.97
CA TYR A 128 -18.29 10.33 1.32
C TYR A 128 -19.14 11.39 0.58
N THR A 129 -20.28 11.00 0.00
CA THR A 129 -21.22 11.95 -0.61
C THR A 129 -21.83 12.89 0.43
N HIS A 130 -22.13 12.41 1.64
CA HIS A 130 -22.58 13.28 2.75
C HIS A 130 -21.47 14.22 3.22
N GLY A 131 -20.24 13.71 3.38
CA GLY A 131 -19.08 14.52 3.72
C GLY A 131 -18.84 15.65 2.72
N LEU A 132 -18.89 15.35 1.42
CA LEU A 132 -18.70 16.34 0.34
C LEU A 132 -19.86 17.34 0.20
N LYS A 133 -21.07 17.05 0.73
CA LYS A 133 -22.13 18.06 0.82
C LYS A 133 -21.81 19.11 1.89
N LEU A 134 -21.10 18.72 2.94
CA LEU A 134 -20.70 19.63 4.03
C LEU A 134 -19.41 20.38 3.69
N ASP A 135 -18.47 19.69 3.03
CA ASP A 135 -17.20 20.25 2.57
C ASP A 135 -16.88 19.77 1.14
N PRO A 136 -17.32 20.53 0.12
CA PRO A 136 -17.10 20.17 -1.29
C PRO A 136 -15.63 20.14 -1.71
N GLU A 137 -14.75 20.81 -0.96
CA GLU A 137 -13.32 20.96 -1.27
C GLU A 137 -12.44 20.06 -0.40
N SER A 138 -13.00 18.97 0.14
CA SER A 138 -12.22 18.02 0.93
C SER A 138 -11.39 17.07 0.05
N ALA A 139 -10.11 17.39 -0.15
CA ALA A 139 -9.16 16.53 -0.85
C ALA A 139 -9.05 15.10 -0.25
N PRO A 140 -9.00 14.91 1.09
CA PRO A 140 -9.02 13.58 1.69
C PRO A 140 -10.26 12.76 1.34
N ILE A 141 -11.46 13.36 1.41
CA ILE A 141 -12.71 12.66 1.08
C ILE A 141 -12.74 12.30 -0.40
N LEU A 142 -12.37 13.21 -1.32
CA LEU A 142 -12.33 12.91 -2.75
C LEU A 142 -11.34 11.77 -3.08
N THR A 143 -10.21 11.73 -2.39
CA THR A 143 -9.18 10.70 -2.56
C THR A 143 -9.64 9.34 -2.08
N ASP A 144 -10.32 9.26 -0.93
CA ASP A 144 -10.86 8.01 -0.42
C ASP A 144 -12.13 7.57 -1.16
N TYR A 145 -12.94 8.53 -1.65
CA TYR A 145 -14.00 8.26 -2.62
C TYR A 145 -13.42 7.58 -3.86
N ALA A 146 -12.37 8.13 -4.46
CA ALA A 146 -11.72 7.52 -5.61
C ALA A 146 -11.20 6.10 -5.33
N THR A 147 -10.79 5.84 -4.08
CA THR A 147 -10.27 4.54 -3.66
C THR A 147 -11.34 3.46 -3.72
N THR A 148 -12.61 3.80 -3.47
CA THR A 148 -13.74 2.86 -3.67
C THR A 148 -13.80 2.35 -5.11
N TYR A 149 -13.60 3.23 -6.09
CA TYR A 149 -13.59 2.87 -7.50
C TYR A 149 -12.32 2.11 -7.92
N LEU A 150 -11.17 2.38 -7.30
CA LEU A 150 -9.96 1.56 -7.50
C LEU A 150 -10.18 0.14 -6.96
N GLY A 151 -10.80 -0.01 -5.79
CA GLY A 151 -11.19 -1.32 -5.24
C GLY A 151 -12.07 -2.09 -6.21
N GLU A 152 -13.15 -1.47 -6.70
CA GLU A 152 -14.01 -2.09 -7.72
C GLU A 152 -13.30 -2.42 -9.02
N TYR A 153 -12.36 -1.57 -9.45
CA TYR A 153 -11.55 -1.86 -10.63
C TYR A 153 -10.80 -3.19 -10.44
N TYR A 154 -10.12 -3.37 -9.31
CA TYR A 154 -9.35 -4.59 -9.04
C TYR A 154 -10.26 -5.82 -8.90
N ASP A 155 -11.42 -5.68 -8.26
CA ASP A 155 -12.40 -6.77 -8.14
C ASP A 155 -12.98 -7.22 -9.49
N ASN A 156 -13.05 -6.31 -10.46
CA ASN A 156 -13.69 -6.56 -11.75
C ASN A 156 -12.73 -6.72 -12.93
N VAL A 157 -11.44 -6.40 -12.81
CA VAL A 157 -10.53 -6.34 -13.97
C VAL A 157 -10.41 -7.67 -14.72
N ARG A 158 -10.51 -8.80 -14.00
CA ARG A 158 -10.45 -10.15 -14.57
C ARG A 158 -11.81 -10.70 -15.02
N SER A 159 -12.90 -10.30 -14.35
CA SER A 159 -14.25 -10.86 -14.55
C SER A 159 -15.13 -10.01 -15.47
N ASN A 160 -14.98 -8.69 -15.42
CA ASN A 160 -15.77 -7.71 -16.18
C ASN A 160 -14.94 -6.46 -16.49
N TYR A 161 -14.07 -6.58 -17.49
CA TYR A 161 -13.15 -5.52 -17.90
C TYR A 161 -13.86 -4.19 -18.24
N LYS A 162 -15.04 -4.24 -18.88
CA LYS A 162 -15.81 -3.02 -19.21
C LYS A 162 -16.27 -2.29 -17.94
N SER A 163 -16.71 -3.02 -16.92
CA SER A 163 -17.06 -2.42 -15.63
C SER A 163 -15.81 -1.86 -14.94
N ALA A 164 -14.72 -2.62 -14.91
CA ALA A 164 -13.47 -2.18 -14.33
C ALA A 164 -12.98 -0.86 -14.95
N GLN A 165 -13.00 -0.74 -16.28
CA GLN A 165 -12.58 0.50 -16.96
C GLN A 165 -13.48 1.70 -16.63
N ARG A 166 -14.78 1.49 -16.35
CA ARG A 166 -15.65 2.56 -15.85
C ARG A 166 -15.24 2.99 -14.46
N SER A 167 -15.00 2.05 -13.54
CA SER A 167 -14.54 2.37 -12.19
C SER A 167 -13.18 3.09 -12.23
N LEU A 168 -12.24 2.64 -13.07
CA LEU A 168 -10.95 3.31 -13.25
C LEU A 168 -11.10 4.75 -13.77
N LYS A 169 -12.05 5.00 -14.69
CA LYS A 169 -12.38 6.35 -15.13
C LYS A 169 -12.91 7.20 -13.98
N MET A 170 -13.87 6.70 -13.21
CA MET A 170 -14.44 7.42 -12.05
C MET A 170 -13.38 7.70 -10.97
N ALA A 171 -12.47 6.76 -10.73
CA ALA A 171 -11.35 6.95 -9.82
C ALA A 171 -10.48 8.14 -10.25
N LYS A 172 -10.08 8.18 -11.53
CA LYS A 172 -9.28 9.29 -12.07
C LYS A 172 -9.99 10.63 -11.97
N GLU A 173 -11.28 10.68 -12.29
CA GLU A 173 -12.07 11.92 -12.18
C GLU A 173 -12.05 12.49 -10.76
N LYS A 174 -12.28 11.64 -9.75
CA LYS A 174 -12.26 12.05 -8.33
C LYS A 174 -10.86 12.43 -7.84
N LEU A 175 -9.83 11.69 -8.25
CA LEU A 175 -8.45 11.99 -7.90
C LEU A 175 -7.96 13.30 -8.53
N LEU A 176 -8.33 13.58 -9.78
CA LEU A 176 -8.00 14.84 -10.44
C LEU A 176 -8.72 16.02 -9.77
N ALA A 177 -9.97 15.84 -9.34
CA ALA A 177 -10.67 16.84 -8.55
C ALA A 177 -9.95 17.10 -7.21
N SER A 178 -9.55 16.03 -6.50
CA SER A 178 -8.75 16.17 -5.26
C SER A 178 -7.43 16.89 -5.51
N TYR A 179 -6.73 16.57 -6.60
CA TYR A 179 -5.43 17.16 -6.91
C TYR A 179 -5.54 18.64 -7.32
N ALA A 180 -6.66 19.02 -7.93
CA ALA A 180 -6.94 20.43 -8.25
C ALA A 180 -7.19 21.28 -7.00
N ILE A 181 -7.69 20.68 -5.92
CA ILE A 181 -7.89 21.31 -4.61
C ILE A 181 -6.56 21.38 -3.84
N ASP A 182 -5.89 20.23 -3.70
CA ASP A 182 -4.65 20.11 -2.96
C ASP A 182 -3.67 19.21 -3.73
N SER A 183 -2.71 19.85 -4.40
CA SER A 183 -1.67 19.15 -5.16
C SER A 183 -0.58 18.54 -4.28
N GLU A 184 -0.53 18.90 -3.00
CA GLU A 184 0.45 18.41 -2.02
C GLU A 184 -0.10 17.25 -1.17
N TYR A 185 -1.38 16.89 -1.34
CA TYR A 185 -1.93 15.70 -0.70
C TYR A 185 -1.34 14.42 -1.31
N ILE A 186 -0.35 13.86 -0.61
CA ILE A 186 0.47 12.74 -1.12
C ILE A 186 -0.34 11.49 -1.49
N HIS A 187 -1.42 11.21 -0.77
CA HIS A 187 -2.28 10.07 -1.08
C HIS A 187 -2.96 10.22 -2.44
N THR A 188 -3.28 11.45 -2.87
CA THR A 188 -3.85 11.73 -4.20
C THR A 188 -2.83 11.47 -5.28
N THR A 189 -1.62 12.02 -5.17
CA THR A 189 -0.58 11.84 -6.20
C THR A 189 -0.20 10.37 -6.33
N TYR A 190 -0.10 9.64 -5.21
CA TYR A 190 0.18 8.21 -5.23
C TYR A 190 -0.93 7.42 -5.94
N LYS A 191 -2.19 7.66 -5.57
CA LYS A 191 -3.35 6.99 -6.19
C LYS A 191 -3.55 7.39 -7.66
N LEU A 192 -3.20 8.63 -8.06
CA LEU A 192 -3.17 9.04 -9.47
C LEU A 192 -2.13 8.24 -10.24
N SER A 193 -0.95 8.07 -9.68
CA SER A 193 0.09 7.25 -10.29
C SER A 193 -0.39 5.81 -10.54
N ILE A 194 -1.03 5.18 -9.54
CA ILE A 194 -1.66 3.87 -9.68
C ILE A 194 -2.75 3.87 -10.77
N ALA A 195 -3.64 4.85 -10.77
CA ALA A 195 -4.76 4.90 -11.70
C ALA A 195 -4.30 5.07 -13.16
N TYR A 196 -3.24 5.86 -13.39
CA TYR A 196 -2.66 6.01 -14.72
C TYR A 196 -1.84 4.80 -15.16
N LEU A 197 -1.11 4.16 -14.24
CA LEU A 197 -0.44 2.87 -14.51
C LEU A 197 -1.45 1.83 -15.03
N ASN A 198 -2.57 1.66 -14.31
CA ASN A 198 -3.65 0.77 -14.72
C ASN A 198 -4.39 1.20 -16.00
N SER A 199 -4.25 2.47 -16.40
CA SER A 199 -4.76 2.99 -17.67
C SER A 199 -3.75 2.84 -18.82
N GLN A 200 -2.59 2.23 -18.58
CA GLN A 200 -1.45 2.13 -19.52
C GLN A 200 -0.91 3.48 -19.98
N ASP A 201 -1.09 4.53 -19.17
CA ASP A 201 -0.59 5.87 -19.44
C ASP A 201 0.68 6.11 -18.63
N CYS A 202 1.80 5.60 -19.14
CA CYS A 202 3.09 5.68 -18.46
C CYS A 202 3.58 7.12 -18.28
N ALA A 203 3.21 8.06 -19.16
CA ALA A 203 3.62 9.45 -19.05
C ALA A 203 3.02 10.09 -17.79
N ASN A 204 1.71 9.94 -17.58
CA ASN A 204 1.05 10.45 -16.37
C ASN A 204 1.42 9.62 -15.13
N ALA A 205 1.56 8.30 -15.25
CA ALA A 205 2.00 7.47 -14.12
C ALA A 205 3.38 7.93 -13.60
N LYS A 206 4.37 8.14 -14.48
CA LYS A 206 5.69 8.70 -14.13
C LYS A 206 5.58 10.09 -13.52
N LYS A 207 4.75 10.96 -14.10
CA LYS A 207 4.52 12.33 -13.60
C LYS A 207 4.05 12.33 -12.15
N TYR A 208 3.03 11.54 -11.83
CA TYR A 208 2.44 11.53 -10.49
C TYR A 208 3.30 10.77 -9.48
N LEU A 209 4.01 9.70 -9.89
CA LEU A 209 5.01 9.06 -9.04
C LEU A 209 6.13 10.03 -8.63
N LYS A 210 6.62 10.83 -9.59
CA LYS A 210 7.61 11.88 -9.32
C LYS A 210 7.06 12.93 -8.34
N ALA A 211 5.80 13.34 -8.50
CA ALA A 211 5.14 14.26 -7.57
C ALA A 211 5.04 13.66 -6.16
N THR A 212 4.62 12.39 -6.02
CA THR A 212 4.58 11.68 -4.73
C THR A 212 5.94 11.64 -4.05
N ARG A 213 7.01 11.35 -4.81
CA ARG A 213 8.38 11.35 -4.29
C ARG A 213 8.81 12.72 -3.77
N ALA A 214 8.50 13.78 -4.52
CA ALA A 214 8.87 15.15 -4.16
C ALA A 214 8.24 15.61 -2.83
N LEU A 215 7.07 15.07 -2.48
CA LEU A 215 6.37 15.37 -1.23
C LEU A 215 6.97 14.65 -0.01
N GLY A 216 7.76 13.59 -0.21
CA GLY A 216 8.38 12.80 0.86
C GLY A 216 7.38 11.98 1.69
N GLY A 217 7.87 11.08 2.55
CA GLY A 217 7.02 10.17 3.33
C GLY A 217 6.71 8.84 2.62
N GLN A 218 5.84 8.00 3.20
CA GLN A 218 5.63 6.61 2.77
C GLN A 218 4.16 6.31 2.43
N PRO A 219 3.80 6.38 1.14
CA PRO A 219 2.80 5.45 0.59
C PRO A 219 3.38 4.57 -0.54
N ILE A 220 4.58 4.85 -1.05
CA ILE A 220 5.18 4.11 -2.17
C ILE A 220 5.66 2.74 -1.67
N THR A 221 5.01 1.68 -2.11
CA THR A 221 5.35 0.30 -1.74
C THR A 221 6.32 -0.32 -2.74
N LYS A 222 7.08 -1.34 -2.30
CA LYS A 222 7.99 -2.08 -3.17
C LYS A 222 7.22 -2.85 -4.25
N GLU A 223 6.07 -3.39 -3.87
CA GLU A 223 5.14 -4.09 -4.75
C GLU A 223 4.66 -3.17 -5.87
N TYR A 224 4.26 -1.94 -5.52
CA TYR A 224 3.87 -0.95 -6.52
C TYR A 224 5.04 -0.57 -7.45
N LEU A 225 6.25 -0.35 -6.93
CA LEU A 225 7.41 -0.03 -7.76
C LEU A 225 7.80 -1.18 -8.71
N SER A 226 7.66 -2.42 -8.24
CA SER A 226 7.80 -3.63 -9.06
C SER A 226 6.81 -3.61 -10.22
N ASP A 227 5.51 -3.48 -9.94
CA ASP A 227 4.45 -3.43 -10.96
C ASP A 227 4.63 -2.25 -11.93
N PHE A 228 5.09 -1.11 -11.40
CA PHE A 228 5.38 0.08 -12.16
C PHE A 228 6.51 -0.17 -13.15
N ASN A 229 7.62 -0.77 -12.72
CA ASN A 229 8.76 -0.98 -13.60
C ASN A 229 8.50 -2.04 -14.67
N LEU A 230 7.70 -3.06 -14.35
CA LEU A 230 7.27 -4.06 -15.33
C LEU A 230 6.48 -3.44 -16.50
N GLN A 231 5.72 -2.37 -16.26
CA GLN A 231 4.85 -1.75 -17.28
C GLN A 231 5.43 -0.47 -17.88
N CYS A 232 6.06 0.36 -17.05
CA CYS A 232 6.48 1.71 -17.36
C CYS A 232 7.94 2.00 -16.98
N GLY A 233 8.67 1.02 -16.47
CA GLY A 233 10.07 1.17 -16.06
C GLY A 233 10.98 1.56 -17.21
N ASP A 234 12.08 2.20 -16.86
CA ASP A 234 13.17 2.46 -17.79
C ASP A 234 14.49 2.17 -17.06
N CYS A 235 15.09 1.03 -17.39
CA CYS A 235 16.32 0.56 -16.77
C CYS A 235 17.48 0.51 -17.78
N SER A 236 17.36 1.18 -18.94
CA SER A 236 18.38 1.18 -20.00
C SER A 236 19.76 1.54 -19.47
N ASP A 237 19.82 2.57 -18.64
CA ASP A 237 21.06 3.20 -18.17
C ASP A 237 21.81 2.35 -17.16
N VAL A 238 21.15 1.33 -16.61
CA VAL A 238 21.72 0.41 -15.63
C VAL A 238 21.91 -1.00 -16.19
N LYS A 239 21.60 -1.26 -17.48
CA LYS A 239 21.83 -2.59 -18.08
C LYS A 239 23.32 -2.92 -18.25
N THR A 240 24.17 -1.90 -18.29
CA THR A 240 25.63 -2.00 -18.33
C THR A 240 26.24 -0.87 -17.52
N GLY A 241 27.47 -1.03 -17.04
CA GLY A 241 28.18 0.02 -16.31
C GLY A 241 28.98 -0.51 -15.15
N SER A 242 29.54 0.41 -14.38
CA SER A 242 30.22 0.12 -13.12
C SER A 242 29.31 0.51 -11.97
N PHE A 243 29.24 -0.36 -10.96
CA PHE A 243 28.39 -0.18 -9.80
C PHE A 243 29.11 -0.62 -8.53
N GLN A 244 28.58 -0.27 -7.38
CA GLN A 244 29.06 -0.79 -6.11
C GLN A 244 27.94 -0.97 -5.09
N ILE A 245 28.12 -1.94 -4.21
CA ILE A 245 27.27 -2.17 -3.05
C ILE A 245 28.15 -2.05 -1.81
N GLU A 246 27.76 -1.18 -0.89
CA GLU A 246 28.47 -1.01 0.38
C GLU A 246 27.71 -1.73 1.51
N SER A 247 28.42 -2.59 2.25
CA SER A 247 27.92 -3.24 3.44
C SER A 247 28.82 -2.94 4.63
N ARG A 248 28.22 -2.52 5.75
CA ARG A 248 28.95 -2.27 7.01
C ARG A 248 29.71 -3.52 7.51
N GLN A 249 29.19 -4.71 7.21
CA GLN A 249 29.80 -5.97 7.67
C GLN A 249 30.79 -6.54 6.65
N ASN A 250 30.52 -6.37 5.36
CA ASN A 250 31.20 -7.10 4.29
C ASN A 250 32.10 -6.20 3.42
N GLY A 251 32.20 -4.90 3.72
CA GLY A 251 32.93 -3.94 2.91
C GLY A 251 32.22 -3.63 1.59
N VAL A 252 33.02 -3.22 0.59
CA VAL A 252 32.53 -2.81 -0.73
C VAL A 252 32.63 -3.96 -1.72
N THR A 253 31.51 -4.29 -2.35
CA THR A 253 31.49 -5.13 -3.54
C THR A 253 31.44 -4.23 -4.78
N LYS A 254 32.48 -4.29 -5.61
CA LYS A 254 32.55 -3.63 -6.91
C LYS A 254 31.89 -4.52 -7.96
N ILE A 255 31.12 -3.92 -8.85
CA ILE A 255 30.35 -4.60 -9.89
C ILE A 255 30.67 -3.96 -11.23
N VAL A 256 31.04 -4.77 -12.23
CA VAL A 256 31.19 -4.31 -13.61
C VAL A 256 30.29 -5.15 -14.50
N ARG A 257 29.24 -4.53 -15.05
CA ARG A 257 28.24 -5.18 -15.92
C ARG A 257 28.48 -4.80 -17.37
N SER A 258 28.63 -5.81 -18.22
CA SER A 258 28.71 -5.67 -19.67
C SER A 258 27.58 -6.48 -20.32
N GLN A 259 27.54 -6.49 -21.65
CA GLN A 259 26.53 -7.25 -22.37
C GLN A 259 26.69 -8.77 -22.10
N GLY A 260 25.74 -9.33 -21.35
CA GLY A 260 25.65 -10.77 -21.04
C GLY A 260 26.48 -11.24 -19.84
N TYR A 261 27.30 -10.38 -19.22
CA TYR A 261 28.10 -10.75 -18.05
C TYR A 261 28.22 -9.63 -17.03
N GLN A 262 28.43 -10.02 -15.78
CA GLN A 262 28.77 -9.16 -14.66
C GLN A 262 29.98 -9.74 -13.93
N ILE A 263 30.93 -8.90 -13.54
CA ILE A 263 32.02 -9.25 -12.65
C ILE A 263 31.77 -8.61 -11.30
N GLU A 264 31.78 -9.40 -10.25
CA GLU A 264 31.68 -8.92 -8.86
C GLU A 264 32.97 -9.22 -8.11
N GLU A 265 33.48 -8.22 -7.39
CA GLU A 265 34.72 -8.31 -6.64
C GLU A 265 34.56 -7.69 -5.26
N ASN A 266 34.99 -8.41 -4.23
CA ASN A 266 35.08 -7.90 -2.88
C ASN A 266 36.43 -8.32 -2.28
N GLU A 267 37.33 -7.33 -2.16
CA GLU A 267 38.70 -7.54 -1.68
C GLU A 267 38.72 -8.00 -0.21
N ALA A 268 37.82 -7.46 0.63
CA ALA A 268 37.74 -7.81 2.05
C ALA A 268 37.30 -9.26 2.28
N LEU A 269 36.43 -9.78 1.41
CA LEU A 269 35.95 -11.16 1.43
C LEU A 269 36.76 -12.11 0.54
N GLY A 270 37.73 -11.59 -0.22
CA GLY A 270 38.64 -12.38 -1.04
C GLY A 270 37.99 -13.11 -2.22
N TYR A 271 36.89 -12.59 -2.78
CA TYR A 271 36.25 -13.18 -3.95
C TYR A 271 36.24 -12.27 -5.17
N LYS A 272 36.28 -12.92 -6.34
CA LYS A 272 36.06 -12.30 -7.64
C LYS A 272 35.33 -13.29 -8.53
N LEU A 273 34.08 -13.01 -8.88
CA LEU A 273 33.22 -13.93 -9.63
C LEU A 273 32.83 -13.33 -10.98
N LYS A 274 32.79 -14.17 -12.00
CA LYS A 274 32.12 -13.87 -13.27
C LYS A 274 30.74 -14.52 -13.25
N LEU A 275 29.71 -13.70 -13.46
CA LEU A 275 28.32 -14.12 -13.53
C LEU A 275 27.78 -13.85 -14.93
N LYS A 276 27.06 -14.82 -15.50
CA LYS A 276 26.25 -14.62 -16.70
C LYS A 276 25.02 -13.79 -16.32
N VAL A 277 24.67 -12.82 -17.15
CA VAL A 277 23.51 -11.95 -17.00
C VAL A 277 22.49 -12.32 -18.07
N ASP A 278 21.30 -12.77 -17.67
CA ASP A 278 20.18 -13.02 -18.58
C ASP A 278 19.00 -12.11 -18.20
N TRP A 279 18.66 -11.15 -19.06
CA TRP A 279 17.52 -10.26 -18.86
C TRP A 279 16.21 -10.99 -19.18
N LEU A 280 15.28 -10.99 -18.22
CA LEU A 280 13.95 -11.59 -18.34
C LEU A 280 12.93 -10.59 -18.90
N ASP A 281 13.08 -9.31 -18.51
CA ASP A 281 12.29 -8.17 -18.98
C ASP A 281 13.13 -6.88 -18.93
N GLU A 282 12.49 -5.71 -18.99
CA GLU A 282 13.20 -4.42 -18.99
C GLU A 282 14.02 -4.14 -17.72
N CYS A 283 13.57 -4.62 -16.55
CA CYS A 283 14.16 -4.30 -15.25
C CYS A 283 14.45 -5.54 -14.39
N THR A 284 14.19 -6.75 -14.89
CA THR A 284 14.46 -8.03 -14.21
C THR A 284 15.49 -8.85 -14.96
N TYR A 285 16.48 -9.38 -14.25
CA TYR A 285 17.51 -10.24 -14.82
C TYR A 285 17.97 -11.31 -13.83
N THR A 286 18.61 -12.36 -14.33
CA THR A 286 19.26 -13.37 -13.49
C THR A 286 20.78 -13.25 -13.53
N LEU A 287 21.40 -13.68 -12.43
CA LEU A 287 22.85 -13.84 -12.33
C LEU A 287 23.18 -15.30 -12.06
N THR A 288 23.97 -15.90 -12.95
CA THR A 288 24.45 -17.29 -12.81
C THR A 288 25.97 -17.30 -12.74
N PRO A 289 26.59 -17.77 -11.65
CA PRO A 289 28.04 -17.89 -11.58
C PRO A 289 28.58 -18.82 -12.67
N VAL A 290 29.61 -18.37 -13.40
CA VAL A 290 30.24 -19.17 -14.48
C VAL A 290 31.76 -19.33 -14.31
N ALA A 291 32.41 -18.49 -13.51
CA ALA A 291 33.83 -18.65 -13.19
C ALA A 291 34.22 -17.97 -11.86
N ASN A 292 35.13 -18.60 -11.11
CA ASN A 292 35.86 -17.97 -10.01
C ASN A 292 37.15 -17.36 -10.55
N LEU A 293 37.21 -16.03 -10.62
CA LEU A 293 38.37 -15.30 -11.12
C LEU A 293 39.44 -15.07 -10.04
N ALA A 294 39.10 -15.19 -8.76
CA ALA A 294 40.07 -15.14 -7.66
C ALA A 294 40.90 -16.44 -7.57
N ASN A 295 40.30 -17.58 -7.92
CA ASN A 295 41.00 -18.86 -8.03
C ASN A 295 40.57 -19.63 -9.30
N PRO A 296 41.19 -19.34 -10.47
CA PRO A 296 40.79 -19.95 -11.75
C PRO A 296 40.96 -21.48 -11.82
N ALA A 297 41.78 -22.07 -10.95
CA ALA A 297 41.96 -23.52 -10.88
C ALA A 297 40.81 -24.23 -10.14
N GLN A 298 40.01 -23.49 -9.37
CA GLN A 298 38.85 -24.01 -8.66
C GLN A 298 37.69 -24.24 -9.63
N LYS A 299 37.35 -25.51 -9.86
CA LYS A 299 36.22 -25.91 -10.72
C LYS A 299 34.86 -25.86 -10.02
N ASP A 300 34.86 -25.89 -8.68
CA ASP A 300 33.64 -25.84 -7.88
C ASP A 300 33.29 -24.38 -7.60
N ILE A 301 32.29 -23.87 -8.33
CA ILE A 301 31.75 -22.53 -8.21
C ILE A 301 30.34 -22.59 -7.60
N PRO A 302 29.88 -21.54 -6.90
CA PRO A 302 28.51 -21.48 -6.40
C PRO A 302 27.51 -21.77 -7.52
N LYS A 303 26.53 -22.63 -7.26
CA LYS A 303 25.50 -23.01 -8.25
C LYS A 303 24.22 -22.17 -8.14
N MET A 304 24.13 -21.35 -7.10
CA MET A 304 23.00 -20.49 -6.80
C MET A 304 22.73 -19.52 -7.95
N VAL A 305 21.48 -19.46 -8.41
CA VAL A 305 21.02 -18.47 -9.38
C VAL A 305 20.29 -17.37 -8.64
N LEU A 306 20.73 -16.13 -8.85
CA LEU A 306 20.04 -14.95 -8.31
C LEU A 306 19.06 -14.41 -9.33
N THR A 307 17.86 -14.05 -8.89
CA THR A 307 16.94 -13.20 -9.65
C THR A 307 16.99 -11.80 -9.06
N CYS A 308 17.28 -10.82 -9.91
CA CYS A 308 17.47 -9.43 -9.56
C CYS A 308 16.38 -8.59 -10.24
N GLN A 309 15.57 -7.90 -9.44
CA GLN A 309 14.54 -6.98 -9.93
C GLN A 309 14.90 -5.56 -9.52
N ILE A 310 15.09 -4.69 -10.51
CA ILE A 310 15.32 -3.26 -10.29
C ILE A 310 13.96 -2.62 -10.01
N LEU A 311 13.79 -2.08 -8.80
CA LEU A 311 12.57 -1.42 -8.34
C LEU A 311 12.57 0.08 -8.65
N GLU A 312 13.74 0.70 -8.74
CA GLU A 312 13.86 2.14 -8.96
C GLU A 312 15.23 2.48 -9.50
N VAL A 313 15.29 3.36 -10.50
CA VAL A 313 16.53 3.98 -10.98
C VAL A 313 16.48 5.46 -10.64
N ASN A 314 17.46 5.91 -9.86
CA ASN A 314 17.64 7.29 -9.42
C ASN A 314 18.93 7.87 -10.02
N GLU A 315 19.13 9.17 -9.85
CA GLU A 315 20.42 9.78 -10.16
C GLU A 315 21.49 9.22 -9.21
N GLY A 316 22.51 8.57 -9.77
CA GLY A 316 23.66 8.03 -9.04
C GLY A 316 23.45 6.69 -8.34
N HIS A 317 22.24 6.14 -8.25
CA HIS A 317 22.01 4.82 -7.67
C HIS A 317 20.71 4.19 -8.16
N TYR A 318 20.51 2.90 -7.90
CA TYR A 318 19.25 2.21 -8.13
C TYR A 318 18.92 1.24 -6.98
N ILE A 319 17.63 0.99 -6.76
CA ILE A 319 17.15 0.06 -5.74
C ILE A 319 16.82 -1.27 -6.42
N GLN A 320 17.34 -2.36 -5.86
CA GLN A 320 17.15 -3.70 -6.36
C GLN A 320 16.63 -4.62 -5.26
N VAL A 321 15.76 -5.55 -5.63
CA VAL A 321 15.46 -6.74 -4.84
C VAL A 321 16.12 -7.94 -5.48
N SER A 322 16.84 -8.72 -4.68
CA SER A 322 17.48 -9.96 -5.14
C SER A 322 16.96 -11.14 -4.32
N SER A 323 16.62 -12.23 -4.99
CA SER A 323 16.28 -13.52 -4.36
C SER A 323 17.13 -14.63 -4.98
N SER A 324 17.36 -15.71 -4.24
CA SER A 324 18.00 -16.91 -4.76
C SER A 324 17.01 -18.07 -4.83
N ASP A 325 17.29 -19.02 -5.72
CA ASP A 325 16.62 -20.32 -5.78
C ASP A 325 16.67 -21.10 -4.46
N ASP A 326 17.72 -20.91 -3.66
CA ASP A 326 17.91 -21.60 -2.37
C ASP A 326 17.42 -20.82 -1.13
N ASN A 327 16.84 -19.61 -1.28
CA ASN A 327 16.45 -18.76 -0.14
C ASN A 327 15.16 -17.98 -0.38
N ASP A 328 14.15 -18.23 0.46
CA ASP A 328 12.83 -17.60 0.37
C ASP A 328 12.80 -16.12 0.80
N ARG A 329 13.90 -15.56 1.33
CA ARG A 329 13.95 -14.18 1.80
C ARG A 329 14.63 -13.24 0.80
N PRO A 330 13.87 -12.42 0.05
CA PRO A 330 14.45 -11.43 -0.83
C PRO A 330 15.21 -10.36 -0.06
N LEU A 331 16.37 -9.96 -0.58
CA LEU A 331 17.20 -8.88 -0.06
C LEU A 331 17.00 -7.62 -0.88
N THR A 332 16.68 -6.50 -0.23
CA THR A 332 16.68 -5.17 -0.87
C THR A 332 18.05 -4.53 -0.70
N SER A 333 18.62 -4.02 -1.79
CA SER A 333 19.91 -3.35 -1.81
C SER A 333 19.84 -2.05 -2.60
N GLN A 334 20.51 -1.03 -2.09
CA GLN A 334 20.85 0.16 -2.87
C GLN A 334 22.18 -0.10 -3.57
N ILE A 335 22.21 0.13 -4.87
CA ILE A 335 23.36 -0.11 -5.73
C ILE A 335 23.78 1.22 -6.33
N GLU A 336 24.97 1.68 -5.98
CA GLU A 336 25.52 2.96 -6.46
C GLU A 336 26.03 2.81 -7.89
N ILE A 337 25.77 3.81 -8.72
CA ILE A 337 26.27 3.93 -10.09
C ILE A 337 27.61 4.64 -10.04
N VAL A 338 28.66 3.98 -10.53
CA VAL A 338 30.03 4.51 -10.56
C VAL A 338 30.33 4.97 -11.98
N GLN A 339 30.66 6.26 -12.13
CA GLN A 339 31.03 6.86 -13.41
C GLN A 339 32.44 6.48 -13.86
#